data_AF-A0A0G1F275-F1
#
_entry.id   AF-A0A0G1F275-F1
#
_cell.length_a   1.000
_cell.length_b   1.000
_cell.length_c   1.000
_cell.angle_alpha   90.00
_cell.angle_beta   90.00
_cell.angle_gamma   90.00
#
_symmetry.space_group_name_H-M   'P 1'
#
loop_
_entity.id
_entity.type
_entity.pdbx_description
1 polymer ?
#
loop_
_entity_poly.entity_id
_entity_poly.type
_entity_poly.pdbx_seq_one_letter_code
_entity_poly.pdbx_strand_id
1 'polypeptide(L)'
;MLEKVRALLNKGVTREIYFGYIAYFLPEMDPRYQMIQRAYDSTEKACSEEQRATGERYFDHVSAVGIIQVAYLMVKKHTVLTAGITHDLTEDHRKDWPISRIRLEFGEEVAL
;
A
#
# COMPACT_ATOMS: atom_id res chain seq x y z
N MET A 1 -4.85 17.62 -11.38
CA MET A 1 -4.26 16.41 -10.76
C MET A 1 -5.20 15.81 -9.73
N LEU A 2 -5.69 16.61 -8.77
CA LEU A 2 -6.65 16.19 -7.74
C LEU A 2 -7.92 15.52 -8.31
N GLU A 3 -8.53 16.10 -9.35
CA GLU A 3 -9.75 15.53 -9.98
C GLU A 3 -9.53 14.14 -10.60
N LYS A 4 -8.33 13.87 -11.15
CA LYS A 4 -7.99 12.54 -11.68
C LYS A 4 -7.90 11.51 -10.55
N VAL A 5 -7.28 11.89 -9.43
CA VAL A 5 -7.12 11.02 -8.26
C VAL A 5 -8.48 10.77 -7.59
N ARG A 6 -9.32 11.81 -7.46
CA ARG A 6 -10.72 11.64 -7.01
C ARG A 6 -11.49 10.66 -7.88
N ALA A 7 -11.38 10.77 -9.21
CA ALA A 7 -12.04 9.84 -10.12
C ALA A 7 -11.52 8.40 -9.99
N LEU A 8 -10.22 8.20 -9.69
CA LEU A 8 -9.65 6.89 -9.41
C LEU A 8 -10.20 6.31 -8.10
N LEU A 9 -10.19 7.10 -7.02
CA LEU A 9 -10.68 6.68 -5.72
C LEU A 9 -12.18 6.31 -5.75
N ASN A 10 -12.99 7.07 -6.49
CA ASN A 10 -14.43 6.78 -6.63
C ASN A 10 -14.73 5.52 -7.45
N LYS A 11 -13.82 5.11 -8.34
CA LYS A 11 -13.99 3.91 -9.19
C LYS A 11 -13.46 2.63 -8.53
N GLY A 12 -12.70 2.78 -7.44
CA GLY A 12 -11.92 1.70 -6.85
C GLY A 12 -10.52 1.61 -7.47
N VAL A 13 -9.54 1.37 -6.60
CA VAL A 13 -8.14 1.17 -6.99
C VAL A 13 -7.92 -0.31 -7.22
N THR A 14 -7.64 -0.70 -8.46
CA THR A 14 -7.23 -2.07 -8.76
C THR A 14 -5.71 -2.23 -8.64
N ARG A 15 -5.27 -3.47 -8.50
CA ARG A 15 -3.84 -3.84 -8.50
C ARG A 15 -3.12 -3.30 -9.73
N GLU A 16 -3.72 -3.47 -10.90
CA GLU A 16 -3.14 -3.06 -12.19
C GLU A 16 -2.94 -1.55 -12.26
N ILE A 17 -3.91 -0.78 -11.75
CA ILE A 17 -3.79 0.68 -11.65
C ILE A 17 -2.65 1.04 -10.70
N TYR A 18 -2.63 0.44 -9.51
CA TYR A 18 -1.62 0.73 -8.47
C TYR A 18 -0.20 0.49 -8.98
N PHE A 19 0.06 -0.71 -9.50
CA PHE A 19 1.38 -1.08 -9.99
C PHE A 19 1.72 -0.44 -11.34
N GLY A 20 0.72 -0.05 -12.15
CA GLY A 20 0.95 0.74 -13.36
C GLY A 20 1.62 2.09 -13.08
N TYR A 21 1.23 2.76 -11.98
CA TYR A 21 1.89 4.00 -11.56
C TYR A 21 3.33 3.77 -11.08
N ILE A 22 3.59 2.67 -10.38
CA ILE A 22 4.93 2.32 -9.89
C ILE A 22 5.85 1.93 -11.05
N ALA A 23 5.35 1.11 -11.97
CA ALA A 23 6.07 0.62 -13.14
C ALA A 23 6.57 1.76 -14.05
N TYR A 24 5.94 2.94 -13.99
CA TYR A 24 6.38 4.12 -14.74
C TYR A 24 7.78 4.61 -14.33
N PHE A 25 8.21 4.37 -13.09
CA PHE A 25 9.51 4.83 -12.59
C PHE A 25 10.36 3.74 -11.94
N LEU A 26 9.82 2.53 -11.76
CA LEU A 26 10.51 1.44 -11.09
C LEU A 26 10.21 0.11 -11.79
N PRO A 27 11.19 -0.53 -12.46
CA PRO A 27 10.98 -1.78 -13.18
C PRO A 27 10.52 -2.91 -12.25
N GLU A 28 9.67 -3.82 -12.75
CA GLU A 28 9.08 -4.91 -11.94
C GLU A 28 10.12 -5.87 -11.34
N MET A 29 11.23 -6.08 -12.06
CA MET A 29 12.33 -6.93 -11.61
C MET A 29 13.25 -6.24 -10.59
N ASP A 30 13.04 -4.95 -10.32
CA ASP A 30 13.81 -4.23 -9.30
C ASP A 30 13.41 -4.72 -7.89
N PRO A 31 14.36 -5.06 -7.00
CA PRO A 31 14.06 -5.49 -5.65
C PRO A 31 13.17 -4.53 -4.86
N ARG A 32 13.25 -3.22 -5.15
CA ARG A 32 12.40 -2.19 -4.54
C ARG A 32 10.95 -2.29 -5.00
N TYR A 33 10.70 -2.64 -6.26
CA TYR A 33 9.36 -2.91 -6.76
C TYR A 33 8.79 -4.15 -6.07
N GLN A 34 9.58 -5.22 -6.03
CA GLN A 34 9.19 -6.47 -5.40
C GLN A 34 8.88 -6.30 -3.91
N MET A 35 9.56 -5.39 -3.22
CA MET A 35 9.26 -5.03 -1.84
C MET A 35 7.88 -4.37 -1.70
N ILE A 36 7.55 -3.40 -2.55
CA ILE A 36 6.21 -2.79 -2.57
C ILE A 36 5.15 -3.84 -2.90
N GLN A 37 5.45 -4.75 -3.83
CA GLN A 37 4.56 -5.85 -4.18
C GLN A 37 4.28 -6.79 -3.00
N ARG A 38 5.33 -7.27 -2.32
CA ARG A 38 5.16 -8.12 -1.14
C ARG A 38 4.38 -7.43 -0.03
N ALA A 39 4.59 -6.13 0.17
CA ALA A 39 3.85 -5.34 1.14
C ALA A 39 2.36 -5.23 0.78
N TYR A 40 2.05 -4.91 -0.48
CA TYR A 40 0.68 -4.90 -0.98
C TYR A 40 0.00 -6.26 -0.78
N ASP A 41 0.63 -7.34 -1.23
CA ASP A 41 0.06 -8.70 -1.16
C ASP A 41 -0.16 -9.14 0.29
N SER A 42 0.75 -8.75 1.18
CA SER A 42 0.68 -9.02 2.61
C SER A 42 -0.46 -8.27 3.29
N THR A 43 -0.63 -6.98 2.98
CA THR A 43 -1.71 -6.17 3.51
C THR A 43 -3.06 -6.65 2.98
N GLU A 44 -3.18 -6.91 1.67
CA GLU A 44 -4.42 -7.41 1.08
C GLU A 44 -4.88 -8.71 1.73
N LYS A 45 -3.92 -9.62 1.99
CA LYS A 45 -4.19 -10.87 2.69
C LYS A 45 -4.57 -10.65 4.16
N ALA A 46 -3.92 -9.72 4.86
CA ALA A 46 -4.22 -9.46 6.27
C ALA A 46 -5.63 -8.91 6.45
N CYS A 47 -6.06 -8.03 5.55
CA CYS A 47 -7.34 -7.32 5.62
C CYS A 47 -8.45 -8.00 4.79
N SER A 48 -8.28 -9.24 4.32
CA SER A 48 -9.14 -9.83 3.27
C SER A 48 -10.60 -10.01 3.69
N GLU A 49 -10.83 -10.35 4.95
CA GLU A 49 -12.15 -10.60 5.53
C GLU A 49 -12.76 -9.35 6.20
N GLU A 50 -12.06 -8.22 6.13
CA GLU A 50 -12.39 -7.03 6.89
C GLU A 50 -13.15 -6.00 6.06
N GLN A 51 -14.18 -5.44 6.69
CA GLN A 51 -14.97 -4.36 6.15
C GLN A 51 -14.90 -3.16 7.09
N ARG A 52 -14.91 -1.95 6.52
CA ARG A 52 -15.08 -0.72 7.29
C ARG A 52 -16.52 -0.60 7.77
N ALA A 53 -16.76 0.31 8.70
CA ALA A 53 -18.11 0.65 9.18
C ALA A 53 -19.06 1.10 8.04
N THR A 54 -18.52 1.58 6.92
CA THR A 54 -19.24 1.98 5.71
C THR A 54 -19.57 0.82 4.76
N GLY A 55 -19.09 -0.40 5.04
CA GLY A 55 -19.31 -1.61 4.23
C GLY A 55 -18.27 -1.86 3.13
N GLU A 56 -17.33 -0.94 2.91
CA GLU A 56 -16.23 -1.09 1.96
C GLU A 56 -15.17 -2.07 2.51
N ARG A 57 -14.42 -2.74 1.63
CA ARG A 57 -13.31 -3.61 2.09
C ARG A 57 -12.26 -2.75 2.78
N TYR A 58 -11.72 -3.22 3.90
CA TYR A 58 -10.69 -2.49 4.61
C TYR A 58 -9.47 -2.21 3.71
N PHE A 59 -9.08 -3.17 2.89
CA PHE A 59 -7.97 -3.00 1.95
C PHE A 59 -8.14 -1.84 0.95
N ASP A 60 -9.38 -1.47 0.60
CA ASP A 60 -9.63 -0.35 -0.31
C ASP A 60 -9.20 0.99 0.32
N HIS A 61 -9.24 1.11 1.66
CA HIS A 61 -8.69 2.26 2.38
C HIS A 61 -7.18 2.36 2.22
N VAL A 62 -6.48 1.26 2.46
CA VAL A 62 -5.01 1.23 2.46
C VAL A 62 -4.47 1.43 1.04
N SER A 63 -5.10 0.80 0.04
CA SER A 63 -4.74 0.99 -1.38
C SER A 63 -4.99 2.43 -1.87
N ALA A 64 -6.05 3.10 -1.38
CA ALA A 64 -6.31 4.51 -1.66
C ALA A 64 -5.18 5.43 -1.16
N VAL A 65 -4.64 5.18 0.04
CA VAL A 65 -3.48 5.92 0.58
C VAL A 65 -2.28 5.78 -0.35
N GLY A 66 -1.94 4.57 -0.78
CA GLY A 66 -0.80 4.37 -1.67
C GLY A 66 -1.00 5.01 -3.06
N ILE A 67 -2.23 5.05 -3.60
CA ILE A 67 -2.53 5.82 -4.82
C ILE A 67 -2.34 7.31 -4.62
N ILE A 68 -2.77 7.87 -3.48
CA ILE A 68 -2.52 9.27 -3.19
C ILE A 68 -1.01 9.53 -3.16
N GLN A 69 -0.21 8.66 -2.53
CA GLN A 69 1.24 8.81 -2.51
C GLN A 69 1.86 8.80 -3.92
N VAL A 70 1.56 7.79 -4.74
CA VAL A 70 2.23 7.62 -6.04
C VAL A 70 1.65 8.51 -7.14
N ALA A 71 0.33 8.67 -7.21
CA ALA A 71 -0.34 9.36 -8.32
C ALA A 71 -0.62 10.85 -8.05
N TYR A 72 -0.81 11.25 -6.78
CA TYR A 72 -1.04 12.66 -6.43
C TYR A 72 0.24 13.35 -5.94
N LEU A 73 0.91 12.74 -4.97
CA LEU A 73 2.11 13.32 -4.33
C LEU A 73 3.40 13.00 -5.10
N MET A 74 3.33 12.12 -6.12
CA MET A 74 4.47 11.69 -6.92
C MET A 74 5.62 11.11 -6.08
N VAL A 75 5.29 10.43 -4.98
CA VAL A 75 6.26 9.73 -4.14
C VAL A 75 6.89 8.60 -4.96
N LYS A 76 8.22 8.61 -5.04
CA LYS A 76 9.03 7.57 -5.72
C LYS A 76 9.88 6.74 -4.77
N LYS A 77 9.93 7.13 -3.49
CA LYS A 77 10.74 6.41 -2.48
C LYS A 77 10.00 5.15 -2.06
N HIS A 78 10.53 3.99 -2.45
CA HIS A 78 9.88 2.70 -2.22
C HIS A 78 9.53 2.43 -0.74
N THR A 79 10.40 2.79 0.21
CA THR A 79 10.14 2.65 1.65
C THR A 79 8.92 3.45 2.11
N VAL A 80 8.69 4.65 1.57
CA VAL A 80 7.51 5.48 1.90
C VAL A 80 6.23 4.89 1.30
N LEU A 81 6.32 4.35 0.08
CA LEU A 81 5.20 3.64 -0.55
C LEU A 81 4.84 2.36 0.22
N THR A 82 5.86 1.61 0.63
CA THR A 82 5.72 0.42 1.48
C THR A 82 5.11 0.78 2.82
N ALA A 83 5.60 1.80 3.51
CA ALA A 83 5.02 2.25 4.78
C ALA A 83 3.56 2.69 4.62
N GLY A 84 3.22 3.38 3.53
CA GLY A 84 1.84 3.77 3.23
C GLY A 84 0.89 2.57 3.10
N ILE A 85 1.32 1.50 2.40
CA ILE A 85 0.48 0.31 2.24
C ILE A 85 0.46 -0.61 3.47
N THR A 86 1.37 -0.46 4.43
CA THR A 86 1.41 -1.30 5.64
C THR A 86 1.00 -0.57 6.92
N HIS A 87 0.62 0.71 6.84
CA HIS A 87 0.53 1.59 8.01
C HIS A 87 -0.39 1.05 9.13
N ASP A 88 -1.54 0.48 8.77
CA ASP A 88 -2.52 -0.02 9.75
C ASP A 88 -2.21 -1.44 10.26
N LEU A 89 -1.30 -2.19 9.62
CA LEU A 89 -1.05 -3.60 9.97
C LEU A 89 -0.61 -3.78 11.43
N THR A 90 0.19 -2.85 11.95
CA THR A 90 0.72 -2.97 13.31
C THR A 90 -0.27 -2.53 14.40
N GLU A 91 -1.27 -1.74 14.02
CA GLU A 91 -2.35 -1.29 14.89
C GLU A 91 -3.44 -2.34 14.95
N ASP A 92 -3.98 -2.73 13.79
CA ASP A 92 -5.17 -3.57 13.70
C ASP A 92 -4.87 -5.07 13.67
N HIS A 93 -3.69 -5.47 13.15
CA HIS A 93 -3.29 -6.87 13.03
C HIS A 93 -2.06 -7.22 13.87
N ARG A 94 -1.84 -6.52 14.99
CA ARG A 94 -0.63 -6.62 15.84
C ARG A 94 -0.16 -8.03 16.16
N LYS A 95 -1.09 -8.99 16.33
CA LYS A 95 -0.76 -10.39 16.65
C LYS A 95 0.04 -11.05 15.53
N ASP A 96 -0.35 -10.81 14.28
CA ASP A 96 0.26 -11.43 13.10
C ASP A 96 1.27 -10.49 12.42
N TRP A 97 1.09 -9.18 12.59
CA TRP A 97 1.93 -8.12 12.05
C TRP A 97 2.47 -7.18 13.14
N PRO A 98 3.27 -7.67 14.11
CA PRO A 98 3.94 -6.80 15.05
C PRO A 98 5.00 -5.94 14.33
N ILE A 99 5.37 -4.79 14.92
CA ILE A 99 6.38 -3.88 14.34
C ILE A 99 7.74 -4.57 14.11
N SER A 100 8.08 -5.60 14.91
CA SER A 100 9.29 -6.43 14.71
C SER A 100 9.26 -7.19 13.39
N ARG A 101 8.08 -7.63 12.94
CA ARG A 101 7.89 -8.29 11.66
C ARG A 101 8.00 -7.30 10.50
N ILE A 102 7.39 -6.11 10.61
CA ILE A 102 7.55 -5.03 9.61
C ILE A 102 9.04 -4.71 9.42
N ARG A 103 9.78 -4.55 10.53
CA ARG A 103 11.23 -4.32 10.51
C ARG A 103 12.00 -5.44 9.80
N LEU A 104 11.64 -6.70 10.05
CA LEU A 104 12.31 -7.86 9.45
C LEU A 104 12.02 -7.98 7.95
N GLU A 105 10.77 -7.79 7.53
CA GLU A 105 10.35 -7.99 6.14
C GLU A 105 10.65 -6.80 5.22
N PHE A 106 10.59 -5.59 5.77
CA PHE A 106 10.61 -4.33 5.01
C PHE A 106 11.72 -3.36 5.46
N GLY A 107 12.48 -3.69 6.50
CA GLY A 107 13.61 -2.90 6.97
C GLY A 107 13.22 -1.81 7.97
N GLU A 108 14.25 -1.22 8.60
CA GLU A 108 14.07 -0.27 9.70
C GLU A 108 13.28 0.97 9.29
N GLU A 109 13.54 1.51 8.09
CA GLU A 109 12.91 2.76 7.65
C GLU A 109 11.39 2.66 7.52
N VAL A 110 10.87 1.46 7.21
CA VAL A 110 9.42 1.21 7.12
C VAL A 110 8.80 1.01 8.51
N ALA A 111 9.60 0.58 9.49
CA ALA A 111 9.17 0.27 10.85
C ALA A 111 9.30 1.47 11.82
N LEU A 112 9.52 2.67 11.30
CA LEU A 112 9.56 3.93 12.05
C LEU A 112 8.15 4.49 12.27
#